data_AF-A0A4Z0Q0M5-F1
#
_entry.id   AF-A0A4Z0Q0M5-F1
#
_cell.length_a   1.000
_cell.length_b   1.000
_cell.length_c   1.000
_cell.angle_alpha   90.00
_cell.angle_beta   90.00
_cell.angle_gamma   90.00
#
_symmetry.space_group_name_H-M   'P 1'
#
loop_
_entity.id
_entity.type
_entity.pdbx_description
1 polymer ?
#
loop_
_entity_poly.entity_id
_entity_poly.type
_entity_poly.pdbx_seq_one_letter_code
_entity_poly.pdbx_strand_id
1 'polypeptide(L)' 'MTKRVLARKTNREKRNARIRAQFRKRYTDAPRPRKYSREYILAQLAEEFCLSMHTIEDIIYGAEEAKAAA' A
#
# COMPACT_ATOMS: atom_id res chain seq x y z
N MET A 1 7.15 -18.49 -16.93
CA MET A 1 7.27 -17.03 -16.71
C MET A 1 8.61 -16.53 -17.25
N THR A 2 8.64 -15.38 -17.94
CA THR A 2 9.91 -14.79 -18.40
C THR A 2 10.61 -14.03 -17.26
N LYS A 3 11.95 -13.91 -17.31
CA LYS A 3 12.74 -13.17 -16.31
C LYS A 3 12.23 -11.73 -16.08
N ARG A 4 11.75 -11.07 -17.15
CA ARG A 4 11.17 -9.72 -17.10
C ARG A 4 9.83 -9.65 -16.35
N VAL A 5 8.98 -10.67 -16.51
CA VAL A 5 7.69 -10.76 -15.80
C VAL A 5 7.93 -10.96 -14.30
N LEU A 6 8.91 -11.80 -13.93
CA LEU A 6 9.27 -12.01 -12.53
C LEU A 6 9.79 -10.72 -11.88
N ALA A 7 10.71 -10.01 -12.54
CA ALA A 7 11.25 -8.74 -12.03
C ALA A 7 10.15 -7.67 -11.82
N ARG A 8 9.20 -7.57 -12.77
CA ARG A 8 8.04 -6.67 -12.62
C ARG A 8 7.17 -7.04 -11.43
N LYS A 9 6.88 -8.33 -11.22
CA LYS A 9 6.11 -8.82 -10.07
C LYS A 9 6.81 -8.45 -8.76
N THR A 10 8.09 -8.75 -8.63
CA THR A 10 8.89 -8.46 -7.43
C THR A 10 8.97 -6.96 -7.13
N ASN A 11 9.17 -6.11 -8.16
CA ASN A 11 9.21 -4.66 -7.97
C ASN A 11 7.84 -4.10 -7.52
N ARG A 12 6.75 -4.66 -8.07
CA ARG A 12 5.38 -4.33 -7.65
C ARG A 12 5.13 -4.70 -6.19
N GLU A 13 5.52 -5.91 -5.78
CA GLU A 13 5.41 -6.38 -4.39
C GLU A 13 6.23 -5.51 -3.43
N LYS A 14 7.47 -5.18 -3.78
CA LYS A 14 8.32 -4.27 -2.98
C LYS A 14 7.67 -2.90 -2.82
N ARG A 15 7.09 -2.32 -3.88
CA ARG A 15 6.35 -1.06 -3.80
C ARG A 15 5.14 -1.19 -2.87
N ASN A 16 4.33 -2.24 -3.04
CA ASN A 16 3.14 -2.46 -2.25
C ASN A 16 3.48 -2.64 -0.75
N ALA A 17 4.54 -3.39 -0.43
CA ALA A 17 5.03 -3.55 0.93
C ALA A 17 5.46 -2.21 1.56
N ARG A 18 6.14 -1.34 0.78
CA ARG A 18 6.50 0.01 1.23
C ARG A 18 5.27 0.88 1.54
N ILE A 19 4.25 0.83 0.68
CA ILE A 19 2.99 1.56 0.88
C ILE A 19 2.30 1.11 2.18
N ARG A 20 2.16 -0.20 2.39
CA ARG A 20 1.57 -0.76 3.62
C ARG A 20 2.35 -0.37 4.88
N ALA A 21 3.69 -0.41 4.82
CA ALA A 21 4.54 -0.03 5.94
C ALA A 21 4.39 1.45 6.30
N GLN A 22 4.33 2.34 5.30
CA GLN A 22 4.11 3.76 5.56
C GLN A 22 2.71 4.04 6.10
N PHE A 23 1.67 3.40 5.56
CA PHE A 23 0.32 3.52 6.09
C PHE A 23 0.27 3.12 7.56
N ARG A 24 0.83 1.97 7.94
CA ARG A 24 0.91 1.51 9.33
C ARG A 24 1.62 2.53 10.22
N LYS A 25 2.76 3.06 9.78
CA LYS A 25 3.53 4.07 10.54
C LYS A 25 2.71 5.33 10.80
N ARG A 26 1.97 5.82 9.80
CA ARG A 26 1.21 7.09 9.88
C ARG A 26 -0.13 6.93 10.60
N TYR A 27 -0.81 5.81 10.42
CA TYR A 27 -2.18 5.60 10.92
C TYR A 27 -2.24 4.78 12.21
N THR A 28 -1.46 3.69 12.30
CA THR A 28 -1.52 2.76 13.43
C THR A 28 -0.58 3.18 14.54
N ASP A 29 0.71 3.38 14.21
CA ASP A 29 1.80 3.57 15.17
C ASP A 29 1.91 5.03 15.65
N ALA A 30 1.20 5.96 15.01
CA ALA A 30 1.21 7.37 15.41
C ALA A 30 0.52 7.58 16.78
N PRO A 31 1.11 8.39 17.68
CA PRO A 31 0.55 8.65 19.00
C PRO A 31 -0.83 9.33 18.90
N ARG A 32 -1.75 8.96 19.80
CA ARG A 32 -3.19 9.27 19.74
C ARG A 32 -3.62 10.75 19.74
N PRO A 33 -2.85 11.78 20.14
CA PRO A 33 -3.38 13.15 20.09
C PRO A 33 -3.39 13.80 18.68
N ARG A 34 -2.86 13.15 17.62
CA ARG A 34 -2.77 13.72 16.26
C ARG A 34 -2.94 12.68 15.15
N LYS A 35 -3.93 11.80 15.25
CA LYS A 35 -4.25 10.90 14.13
C LYS A 35 -4.98 11.67 13.05
N TYR A 36 -4.32 11.89 11.91
CA TYR A 36 -5.00 12.31 10.70
C TYR A 36 -6.06 11.27 10.32
N SER A 37 -7.12 11.71 9.63
CA SER A 37 -8.12 10.78 9.10
C SER A 37 -7.45 9.77 8.16
N ARG A 38 -8.06 8.59 8.06
CA ARG A 38 -7.61 7.55 7.15
C ARG A 38 -7.54 8.09 5.72
N GLU A 39 -8.58 8.82 5.29
CA GLU A 39 -8.70 9.41 3.96
C GLU A 39 -7.54 10.36 3.66
N TYR A 40 -7.12 11.17 4.64
CA TYR A 40 -5.99 12.08 4.48
C TYR A 40 -4.68 11.33 4.26
N ILE A 41 -4.44 10.26 5.02
CA ILE A 41 -3.23 9.44 4.87
C ILE A 41 -3.24 8.71 3.52
N LEU A 42 -4.40 8.23 3.07
CA LEU A 42 -4.56 7.61 1.75
C LEU A 42 -4.28 8.61 0.62
N ALA A 43 -4.77 9.84 0.72
CA ALA A 43 -4.50 10.91 -0.24
C ALA A 43 -3.01 11.25 -0.30
N GLN A 44 -2.34 11.40 0.85
CA GLN A 44 -0.89 11.62 0.90
C GLN A 44 -0.10 10.48 0.23
N LEU A 45 -0.47 9.23 0.49
CA LEU A 45 0.19 8.08 -0.12
C LEU A 45 -0.07 8.00 -1.64
N ALA A 46 -1.26 8.40 -2.09
CA ALA A 46 -1.59 8.48 -3.50
C ALA A 46 -0.68 9.48 -4.23
N GLU A 47 -0.49 10.67 -3.66
CA GLU A 47 0.43 11.68 -4.18
C GLU A 47 1.88 11.20 -4.17
N GLU A 48 2.38 10.68 -3.03
CA GLU A 48 3.78 10.27 -2.87
C GLU A 48 4.21 9.14 -3.80
N PHE A 49 3.30 8.21 -4.10
CA PHE A 49 3.58 7.07 -4.97
C PHE A 49 3.08 7.28 -6.40
N CYS A 50 2.50 8.45 -6.72
CA CYS A 50 1.89 8.78 -8.00
C CYS A 50 0.87 7.71 -8.46
N LEU A 51 0.00 7.30 -7.53
CA LEU A 51 -1.06 6.31 -7.76
C LEU A 51 -2.43 6.94 -7.46
N SER A 52 -3.49 6.35 -8.00
CA SER A 52 -4.85 6.75 -7.60
C SER A 52 -5.12 6.33 -6.15
N MET A 53 -5.97 7.09 -5.45
CA MET A 53 -6.41 6.71 -4.10
C MET A 53 -7.02 5.31 -4.05
N HIS A 54 -7.83 4.95 -5.06
CA HIS A 54 -8.44 3.63 -5.16
C HIS A 54 -7.39 2.51 -5.23
N THR A 55 -6.32 2.70 -6.02
CA THR A 55 -5.21 1.74 -6.08
C THR A 55 -4.47 1.61 -4.75
N ILE A 56 -4.32 2.70 -4.00
CA ILE A 56 -3.72 2.66 -2.66
C ILE A 56 -4.61 1.89 -1.68
N GLU A 57 -5.92 2.15 -1.71
CA GLU A 57 -6.91 1.41 -0.92
C GLU A 57 -6.86 -0.08 -1.23
N ASP A 58 -6.84 -0.48 -2.51
CA ASP A 58 -6.69 -1.89 -2.90
C ASP A 58 -5.37 -2.50 -2.45
N ILE A 59 -4.27 -1.75 -2.44
CA ILE A 59 -2.97 -2.26 -1.96
C ILE A 59 -3.00 -2.50 -0.45
N ILE A 60 -3.71 -1.66 0.30
CA ILE A 60 -3.78 -1.70 1.77
C ILE A 60 -4.83 -2.70 2.25
N TYR A 61 -6.00 -2.73 1.62
CA TYR A 61 -7.18 -3.48 2.05
C TYR A 61 -7.60 -4.60 1.09
N GLY A 62 -7.11 -4.59 -0.15
CA GLY A 62 -7.49 -5.55 -1.18
C GLY A 62 -7.05 -6.97 -0.86
N ALA A 63 -7.92 -7.91 -1.19
CA ALA A 63 -7.85 -9.33 -0.85
C ALA A 63 -6.87 -10.18 -1.72
N GLU A 64 -5.97 -9.56 -2.48
CA GLU A 64 -5.11 -10.26 -3.46
C GLU A 64 -4.11 -11.25 -2.84
N GLU A 65 -3.89 -11.21 -1.51
CA GLU A 65 -3.13 -12.23 -0.79
C GLU A 65 -4.00 -13.34 -0.17
N ALA A 66 -5.32 -13.13 -0.05
CA ALA A 66 -6.24 -14.15 0.49
C ALA A 66 -6.58 -15.24 -0.54
N LYS A 67 -6.43 -14.97 -1.85
CA LYS A 67 -6.69 -15.93 -2.93
C LYS A 67 -5.46 -16.68 -3.45
N ALA A 68 -4.24 -16.28 -3.08
CA ALA A 68 -3.03 -17.01 -3.45
C ALA A 68 -2.71 -18.18 -2.51
N ALA A 69 -3.47 -18.32 -1.43
CA ALA A 69 -3.32 -19.35 -0.39
C ALA A 69 -4.56 -20.25 -0.23
N ALA A 70 -5.54 -20.13 -1.13
CA ALA A 70 -6.74 -20.99 -1.21
C ALA A 70 -6.75 -21.68 -2.58
#